data_AF-A0AB73BYS2-F1
#
_entry.id   AF-A0AB73BYS2-F1
#
_cell.length_a   1.000
_cell.length_b   1.000
_cell.length_c   1.000
_cell.angle_alpha   90.00
_cell.angle_beta   90.00
_cell.angle_gamma   90.00
#
_symmetry.space_group_name_H-M   'P 1'
#
loop_
_entity.id
_entity.type
_entity.pdbx_description
1 polymer ?
#
loop_
_entity_poly.entity_id
_entity_poly.type
_entity_poly.pdbx_seq_one_letter_code
_entity_poly.pdbx_strand_id
1 'polypeptide(L)'
;MIRIDRKEYLDFLIKSKDRQIIKVVSGVRRCGKSTLFEIYKDYLLENGIIENQIISINFEDMDYEELTDYKKLYAYIQSKMLGNKKIIYF
;
A
#
# COMPACT_ATOMS: atom_id res chain seq x y z
N MET A 1 12.73 2.26 -17.41
CA MET A 1 13.32 1.26 -16.48
C MET A 1 12.55 -0.03 -16.66
N ILE A 2 13.19 -1.17 -16.93
CA ILE A 2 12.49 -2.45 -17.10
C ILE A 2 12.00 -2.90 -15.72
N ARG A 3 10.70 -3.08 -15.57
CA ARG A 3 10.10 -3.57 -14.33
C ARG A 3 9.89 -5.07 -14.47
N ILE A 4 10.58 -5.84 -13.63
CA ILE A 4 10.48 -7.30 -13.65
C ILE A 4 9.18 -7.68 -12.95
N ASP A 5 8.36 -8.47 -13.64
CA ASP A 5 7.12 -8.99 -13.09
C ASP A 5 7.40 -9.93 -11.90
N ARG A 6 6.70 -9.72 -10.79
CA ARG A 6 6.85 -10.46 -9.52
C ARG A 6 5.61 -11.29 -9.23
N LYS A 7 5.17 -12.03 -10.26
CA LYS A 7 3.87 -12.72 -10.31
C LYS A 7 3.51 -13.48 -9.04
N GLU A 8 4.40 -14.31 -8.50
CA GLU A 8 4.11 -15.12 -7.31
C GLU A 8 3.82 -14.24 -6.07
N TYR A 9 4.64 -13.22 -5.82
CA TYR A 9 4.46 -12.31 -4.69
C TYR A 9 3.26 -11.38 -4.88
N LEU A 10 3.01 -10.96 -6.11
CA LEU A 10 1.83 -10.16 -6.45
C LEU A 10 0.55 -10.99 -6.26
N ASP A 11 0.52 -12.24 -6.73
CA ASP A 11 -0.61 -13.16 -6.57
C ASP A 11 -0.95 -13.39 -5.09
N PHE A 12 0.05 -13.45 -4.22
CA PHE A 12 -0.16 -13.53 -2.78
C PHE A 12 -0.92 -12.30 -2.24
N LEU A 13 -0.54 -11.08 -2.65
CA LEU A 13 -1.23 -9.85 -2.25
C LEU A 13 -2.65 -9.80 -2.82
N ILE A 14 -2.84 -10.18 -4.09
CA ILE A 14 -4.15 -10.21 -4.75
C ILE A 14 -5.11 -11.16 -4.02
N LYS A 15 -4.69 -12.42 -3.81
CA LYS A 15 -5.52 -13.46 -3.15
C LYS A 15 -5.88 -13.13 -1.70
N SER A 16 -5.11 -12.26 -1.06
CA SER A 16 -5.31 -11.88 0.33
C SER A 16 -6.00 -10.53 0.52
N LYS A 17 -6.11 -9.69 -0.52
CA LYS A 17 -6.69 -8.33 -0.50
C LYS A 17 -8.00 -8.22 0.29
N ASP A 18 -8.93 -9.13 0.08
CA ASP A 18 -10.27 -9.06 0.69
C ASP A 18 -10.42 -9.79 2.01
N ARG A 19 -9.34 -10.43 2.49
CA ARG A 19 -9.31 -11.04 3.83
C ARG A 19 -9.09 -9.96 4.89
N GLN A 20 -9.86 -9.98 5.98
CA GLN A 20 -9.70 -9.09 7.13
C GLN A 20 -8.52 -9.51 8.03
N ILE A 21 -7.32 -9.55 7.46
CA ILE A 21 -6.07 -9.87 8.14
C ILE A 21 -5.01 -8.85 7.73
N ILE A 22 -4.03 -8.60 8.61
CA ILE A 22 -2.85 -7.79 8.28
C ILE A 22 -1.87 -8.65 7.49
N LYS A 23 -1.32 -8.12 6.40
CA LYS A 23 -0.36 -8.81 5.54
C LYS A 23 1.00 -8.21 5.80
N VAL A 24 1.97 -9.05 6.14
CA VAL A 24 3.34 -8.60 6.40
C VAL A 24 4.23 -9.14 5.28
N VAL A 25 4.83 -8.24 4.51
CA VAL A 25 5.85 -8.57 3.51
C VAL A 25 7.22 -8.32 4.13
N SER A 26 7.92 -9.40 4.50
CA SER A 26 9.27 -9.33 5.08
C SER A 26 10.36 -9.65 4.05
N GLY A 27 11.61 -9.29 4.37
CA GLY A 27 12.78 -9.61 3.55
C GLY A 27 13.92 -8.62 3.76
N VAL A 28 15.11 -8.96 3.25
CA VAL A 28 16.32 -8.14 3.42
C VAL A 28 16.22 -6.76 2.76
N ARG A 29 17.03 -5.80 3.21
CA ARG A 29 17.13 -4.47 2.58
C ARG A 29 17.51 -4.63 1.10
N ARG A 30 16.90 -3.84 0.22
CA ARG A 30 17.09 -3.88 -1.25
C ARG A 30 16.59 -5.14 -1.99
N CYS A 31 15.79 -6.02 -1.37
CA CYS A 31 15.12 -7.10 -2.12
C CYS A 31 13.93 -6.62 -2.99
N GLY A 32 13.61 -5.32 -2.98
CA GLY A 32 12.57 -4.70 -3.82
C GLY A 32 11.15 -4.79 -3.28
N LYS A 33 10.96 -4.83 -1.95
CA LYS A 33 9.63 -4.77 -1.32
C LYS A 33 8.84 -3.53 -1.77
N SER A 34 9.47 -2.35 -1.75
CA SER A 34 8.84 -1.11 -2.23
C SER A 34 8.39 -1.25 -3.69
N THR A 35 9.23 -1.82 -4.55
CA THR A 35 8.87 -2.11 -5.95
C THR A 35 7.67 -3.06 -6.06
N LEU A 36 7.54 -4.06 -5.19
CA LEU A 36 6.38 -4.95 -5.14
C LEU A 36 5.10 -4.19 -4.76
N PHE A 37 5.15 -3.30 -3.77
CA PHE A 37 4.00 -2.46 -3.39
C PHE A 37 3.61 -1.50 -4.51
N GLU A 38 4.57 -0.92 -5.22
CA GLU A 38 4.28 -0.11 -6.41
C GLU A 38 3.61 -0.97 -7.51
N ILE A 39 4.05 -2.22 -7.73
CA ILE A 39 3.42 -3.11 -8.75
C ILE A 39 1.99 -3.43 -8.32
N TYR A 40 1.79 -3.65 -7.02
CA TYR A 40 0.47 -3.88 -6.46
C TYR A 40 -0.43 -2.63 -6.58
N LYS A 41 0.11 -1.42 -6.38
CA LYS A 41 -0.61 -0.16 -6.62
C LYS A 41 -1.10 -0.08 -8.07
N ASP A 42 -0.22 -0.33 -9.04
CA ASP A 42 -0.58 -0.31 -10.45
C ASP A 42 -1.66 -1.33 -10.78
N TYR A 43 -1.51 -2.57 -10.29
CA TYR A 43 -2.53 -3.60 -10.43
C TYR A 43 -3.89 -3.15 -9.86
N LEU A 44 -3.92 -2.50 -8.69
CA LEU A 44 -5.15 -2.00 -8.09
C LEU A 44 -5.83 -0.94 -8.99
N LEU A 45 -5.04 -0.01 -9.53
CA LEU A 45 -5.51 1.04 -10.44
C LEU A 45 -6.08 0.45 -11.73
N GLU A 46 -5.37 -0.50 -12.34
CA GLU A 46 -5.80 -1.22 -13.55
C GLU A 46 -7.09 -2.01 -13.33
N ASN A 47 -7.34 -2.48 -12.11
CA ASN A 47 -8.54 -3.22 -11.72
C ASN A 47 -9.65 -2.33 -11.13
N GLY A 48 -9.64 -1.03 -11.44
CA GLY A 48 -10.74 -0.11 -11.15
C GLY A 48 -10.79 0.45 -9.73
N ILE A 49 -9.76 0.24 -8.91
CA ILE A 49 -9.60 0.99 -7.66
C ILE A 49 -9.06 2.37 -8.02
N ILE A 50 -9.78 3.44 -7.67
CA ILE A 50 -9.30 4.80 -7.96
C ILE A 50 -8.17 5.19 -7.00
N GLU A 51 -7.30 6.10 -7.43
CA GLU A 51 -6.13 6.52 -6.65
C GLU A 51 -6.49 7.02 -5.25
N ASN A 52 -7.59 7.77 -5.10
CA ASN A 52 -8.04 8.27 -3.80
C ASN A 52 -8.48 7.16 -2.82
N GLN A 53 -8.69 5.93 -3.28
CA GLN A 53 -8.96 4.77 -2.43
C GLN A 53 -7.67 4.06 -1.97
N ILE A 54 -6.50 4.51 -2.40
CA ILE A 54 -5.21 3.92 -2.06
C ILE A 54 -4.44 4.90 -1.18
N ILE A 55 -4.05 4.45 0.01
CA ILE A 55 -3.17 5.19 0.90
C ILE A 55 -1.88 4.38 1.01
N SER A 56 -0.82 4.89 0.39
CA SER A 56 0.52 4.33 0.55
C SER A 56 1.40 5.27 1.35
N ILE A 57 1.99 4.78 2.43
CA ILE A 57 2.84 5.58 3.33
C ILE A 57 4.22 4.93 3.41
N ASN A 58 5.23 5.66 2.95
CA ASN A 58 6.62 5.30 3.16
C ASN A 58 7.15 6.00 4.41
N PHE A 59 7.25 5.29 5.54
CA PHE A 59 7.79 5.86 6.77
C PHE A 59 9.31 6.15 6.72
N GLU A 60 10.03 5.75 5.68
CA GLU A 60 11.41 6.20 5.44
C GLU A 60 11.46 7.57 4.73
N ASP A 61 10.32 8.10 4.26
CA ASP A 61 10.22 9.40 3.60
C ASP A 61 10.07 10.53 4.62
N MET A 62 10.84 11.60 4.46
CA MET A 62 10.85 12.75 5.36
C MET A 62 9.52 13.49 5.34
N ASP A 63 8.83 13.50 4.19
CA ASP A 63 7.50 14.10 4.05
C ASP A 63 6.45 13.45 4.97
N TYR A 64 6.70 12.21 5.43
CA TYR A 64 5.83 11.45 6.32
C TYR A 64 6.39 11.28 7.73
N GLU A 65 7.50 11.95 8.09
CA GLU A 65 8.11 11.82 9.42
C GLU A 65 7.11 12.14 10.54
N GLU A 66 6.26 13.15 10.34
CA GLU A 66 5.23 13.52 11.31
C GLU A 66 4.16 12.43 11.52
N LEU A 67 3.96 11.53 10.56
CA LEU A 67 2.99 10.44 10.66
C LEU A 67 3.47 9.28 11.54
N THR A 68 4.68 9.38 12.11
CA THR A 68 5.12 8.46 13.17
C THR A 68 4.36 8.67 14.49
N ASP A 69 3.78 9.86 14.71
CA ASP A 69 2.84 10.10 15.79
C ASP A 69 1.47 9.50 15.46
N TYR A 70 0.95 8.63 16.33
CA TYR A 70 -0.28 7.90 16.06
C TYR A 70 -1.52 8.80 15.93
N LYS A 71 -1.56 9.96 16.60
CA LYS A 71 -2.68 10.90 16.49
C LYS A 71 -2.64 11.59 15.14
N LYS A 72 -1.44 11.99 14.69
CA LYS A 72 -1.23 12.57 13.36
C LYS A 72 -1.56 11.56 12.26
N LEU A 73 -1.10 10.32 12.40
CA LEU A 73 -1.43 9.22 11.47
C LEU A 73 -2.95 8.99 11.40
N TYR A 74 -3.61 8.92 12.56
CA TYR A 74 -5.05 8.72 12.62
C TYR A 74 -5.80 9.87 11.94
N ALA A 75 -5.44 11.12 12.23
CA ALA A 75 -6.04 12.29 11.60
C ALA A 75 -5.81 12.30 10.08
N TYR A 76 -4.61 11.95 9.63
CA TYR A 76 -4.28 11.81 8.22
C TYR A 76 -5.16 10.76 7.54
N ILE A 77 -5.26 9.57 8.11
CA ILE A 77 -6.09 8.47 7.59
C ILE A 77 -7.57 8.89 7.53
N GLN A 78 -8.10 9.52 8.58
CA GLN A 78 -9.48 10.02 8.62
C GLN A 78 -9.75 11.06 7.53
N SER A 79 -8.80 11.98 7.28
CA SER A 79 -8.94 13.01 6.25
C SER A 79 -9.07 12.46 4.83
N LYS A 80 -8.62 11.22 4.60
CA LYS A 80 -8.63 10.52 3.31
C LYS A 80 -9.80 9.55 3.15
N MET A 81 -10.69 9.45 4.13
CA MET A 81 -11.85 8.56 4.06
C MET A 81 -12.83 9.00 2.98
N LEU A 82 -13.27 8.05 2.14
CA LEU A 82 -14.22 8.30 1.04
C LEU A 82 -15.61 7.75 1.38
N GLY A 83 -16.15 8.15 2.53
CA GLY A 83 -17.46 7.69 3.02
C GLY A 83 -17.53 6.16 3.10
N ASN A 84 -18.50 5.56 2.38
CA ASN A 84 -18.73 4.10 2.39
C ASN A 84 -17.82 3.31 1.44
N LYS A 85 -16.82 3.93 0.81
CA LYS A 85 -15.89 3.23 -0.08
C LYS A 85 -14.79 2.52 0.71
N LYS A 86 -14.43 1.31 0.28
CA LYS A 86 -13.29 0.58 0.82
C LYS A 86 -11.99 1.31 0.46
N ILE A 87 -11.19 1.62 1.47
CA ILE A 87 -9.83 2.14 1.31
C ILE A 87 -8.83 0.99 1.48
N ILE A 88 -7.75 1.03 0.70
CA ILE A 88 -6.65 0.09 0.75
C ILE A 88 -5.43 0.82 1.29
N TYR A 89 -4.81 0.27 2.33
CA TYR A 89 -3.65 0.84 3.01
C TYR A 89 -2.47 -0.10 2.86
N PHE A 90 -1.28 0.41 2.53
CA PHE A 90 -0.02 -0.34 2.57
C PHE A 90 1.22 0.55 2.71
#